data_AF-A0A1Y4R4R2-F1
#
_entry.id   AF-A0A1Y4R4R2-F1
#
_cell.length_a   1.000
_cell.length_b   1.000
_cell.length_c   1.000
_cell.angle_alpha   90.00
_cell.angle_beta   90.00
_cell.angle_gamma   90.00
#
_symmetry.space_group_name_H-M   'P 1'
#
loop_
_entity.id
_entity.type
_entity.pdbx_description
1 polymer ?
#
loop_
_entity_poly.entity_id
_entity_poly.type
_entity_poly.pdbx_seq_one_letter_code
_entity_poly.pdbx_strand_id
1 'polypeptide(L)'
;MRIYHGTSYEFGQNILKEGFNPQNHTWDCSMDDCIYFYYSLDDDEGDEETIKELAIQNAQITAAVNHSQSPQLFLFSIDIDESLIEEFKDYSCEGMSNEALEIPVSFLKDTKIDYEKVEGRFIPSMSLAYLAPLSKDYLNTASLTTEEEYVLYDKDACEVLGEVWARCLAG
;
A
#
# COMPACT_ATOMS: atom_id res chain seq x y z
N MET A 1 7.02 14.45 -12.13
CA MET A 1 7.12 13.01 -11.82
C MET A 1 5.75 12.43 -11.52
N ARG A 2 5.46 11.19 -11.97
CA ARG A 2 4.23 10.46 -11.59
C ARG A 2 4.52 9.58 -10.37
N ILE A 3 3.63 9.61 -9.39
CA ILE A 3 3.74 8.84 -8.13
C ILE A 3 2.47 8.05 -7.87
N TYR A 4 2.55 6.99 -7.06
CA TYR A 4 1.53 5.93 -7.03
C TYR A 4 1.04 5.57 -5.62
N HIS A 5 -0.27 5.45 -5.45
CA HIS A 5 -0.89 4.99 -4.22
C HIS A 5 -1.79 3.78 -4.52
N GLY A 6 -1.51 2.64 -3.87
CA GLY A 6 -2.35 1.46 -3.99
C GLY A 6 -3.25 1.27 -2.79
N THR A 7 -4.49 0.82 -3.03
CA THR A 7 -5.44 0.57 -1.96
C THR A 7 -6.46 -0.52 -2.31
N SER A 8 -7.25 -0.94 -1.32
CA SER A 8 -8.31 -1.94 -1.49
C SER A 8 -9.42 -1.43 -2.42
N TYR A 9 -10.27 -2.35 -2.89
CA TYR A 9 -11.41 -1.99 -3.72
C TYR A 9 -12.35 -1.00 -3.03
N GLU A 10 -12.70 -1.29 -1.78
CA GLU A 10 -13.67 -0.53 -0.99
C GLU A 10 -13.17 0.89 -0.70
N PHE A 11 -11.90 1.02 -0.31
CA PHE A 11 -11.29 2.34 -0.10
C PHE A 11 -11.10 3.09 -1.41
N GLY A 12 -10.74 2.42 -2.50
CA GLY A 12 -10.68 3.07 -3.80
C GLY A 12 -12.04 3.59 -4.26
N GLN A 13 -13.13 2.86 -4.03
CA GLN A 13 -14.49 3.36 -4.28
C GLN A 13 -14.83 4.59 -3.43
N ASN A 14 -14.41 4.61 -2.17
CA ASN A 14 -14.59 5.78 -1.30
C ASN A 14 -13.78 6.97 -1.83
N ILE A 15 -12.50 6.80 -2.14
CA ILE A 15 -11.64 7.87 -2.69
C ILE A 15 -12.25 8.48 -3.96
N LEU A 16 -12.79 7.66 -4.86
CA LEU A 16 -13.45 8.16 -6.08
C LEU A 16 -14.72 8.99 -5.79
N LYS A 17 -15.38 8.76 -4.66
CA LYS A 17 -16.64 9.40 -4.28
C LYS A 17 -16.43 10.66 -3.43
N GLU A 18 -15.50 10.61 -2.48
CA GLU A 18 -15.30 11.63 -1.44
C GLU A 18 -13.89 12.25 -1.43
N GLY A 19 -12.96 11.74 -2.24
CA GLY A 19 -11.56 12.11 -2.22
C GLY A 19 -10.77 11.35 -1.15
N PHE A 20 -9.48 11.65 -1.06
CA PHE A 20 -8.61 11.03 -0.07
C PHE A 20 -8.99 11.43 1.37
N ASN A 21 -9.01 10.44 2.27
CA ASN A 21 -9.31 10.60 3.68
C ASN A 21 -8.20 9.93 4.51
N PRO A 22 -7.55 10.66 5.42
CA PRO A 22 -6.43 10.11 6.18
C PRO A 22 -6.88 9.12 7.28
N GLN A 23 -8.17 8.98 7.55
CA GLN A 23 -8.62 7.98 8.54
C GLN A 23 -8.48 6.53 8.06
N ASN A 24 -8.12 6.31 6.79
CA ASN A 24 -8.00 5.00 6.16
C ASN A 24 -6.53 4.65 5.86
N HIS A 25 -5.64 4.85 6.83
CA HIS A 25 -4.23 4.45 6.74
C HIS A 25 -4.01 3.00 7.17
N THR A 26 -3.20 2.32 6.37
CA THR A 26 -2.74 0.94 6.64
C THR A 26 -1.52 0.93 7.57
N TRP A 27 -0.76 2.03 7.65
CA TRP A 27 0.50 2.12 8.39
C TRP A 27 0.38 3.05 9.60
N ASP A 28 0.92 2.65 10.75
CA ASP A 28 0.91 3.45 11.99
C ASP A 28 1.97 4.56 11.99
N CYS A 29 2.90 4.50 11.04
CA CYS A 29 4.01 5.44 10.93
C CYS A 29 3.66 6.69 10.10
N SER A 30 2.47 6.76 9.49
CA SER A 30 2.03 7.94 8.73
C SER A 30 1.69 9.14 9.60
N MET A 31 1.99 10.33 9.08
CA MET A 31 1.36 11.56 9.56
C MET A 31 -0.17 11.51 9.40
N ASP A 32 -0.90 11.85 10.47
CA ASP A 32 -2.37 11.77 10.62
C ASP A 32 -3.21 12.47 9.51
N ASP A 33 -2.62 13.30 8.65
CA ASP A 33 -3.30 14.08 7.60
C ASP A 33 -2.68 13.90 6.20
N CYS A 34 -1.88 12.84 5.99
CA CYS A 34 -1.13 12.63 4.74
C CYS A 34 -1.36 11.24 4.14
N ILE A 35 -1.44 11.12 2.82
CA ILE A 35 -1.52 9.83 2.12
C ILE A 35 -0.15 9.43 1.57
N TYR A 36 0.20 8.15 1.70
CA TYR A 36 1.41 7.60 1.11
C TYR A 36 1.33 7.40 -0.40
N PHE A 37 2.34 7.90 -1.10
CA PHE A 37 2.58 7.61 -2.51
C PHE A 37 4.00 7.10 -2.69
N TYR A 38 4.14 5.99 -3.42
CA TYR A 38 5.43 5.48 -3.85
C TYR A 38 5.98 6.33 -4.99
N TYR A 39 7.28 6.56 -4.97
CA TYR A 39 8.02 7.32 -5.96
C TYR A 39 9.42 6.76 -6.13
N SER A 40 10.13 7.21 -7.17
CA SER A 40 11.57 7.06 -7.26
C SER A 40 12.15 8.14 -8.18
N LEU A 41 13.42 8.44 -7.96
CA LEU A 41 14.17 9.52 -8.62
C LEU A 41 14.97 9.03 -9.84
N ASP A 42 15.01 7.72 -10.08
CA ASP A 42 15.86 7.11 -11.11
C ASP A 42 15.07 6.99 -12.43
N ASP A 43 15.33 7.91 -13.37
CA ASP A 43 14.68 8.03 -14.70
C ASP A 43 14.83 6.81 -15.66
N ASP A 44 15.33 5.66 -15.22
CA ASP A 44 15.40 4.46 -16.04
C ASP A 44 14.00 3.80 -16.10
N GLU A 45 13.47 3.52 -17.30
CA GLU A 45 12.14 2.92 -17.55
C GLU A 45 11.85 1.61 -16.77
N GLY A 46 12.84 1.01 -16.11
CA GLY A 46 12.65 -0.10 -15.16
C GLY A 46 12.12 0.31 -13.78
N ASP A 47 12.02 1.61 -13.51
CA ASP A 47 11.69 2.17 -12.20
C ASP A 47 10.18 2.37 -12.01
N GLU A 48 9.45 2.87 -13.02
CA GLU A 48 8.00 3.11 -12.91
C GLU A 48 7.21 1.83 -12.61
N GLU A 49 7.49 0.73 -13.31
CA GLU A 49 6.82 -0.55 -13.06
C GLU A 49 7.16 -1.10 -11.66
N THR A 50 8.37 -0.82 -11.15
CA THR A 50 8.78 -1.19 -9.80
C THR A 50 8.00 -0.38 -8.76
N ILE A 51 7.86 0.93 -8.94
CA ILE A 51 7.06 1.80 -8.07
C ILE A 51 5.59 1.36 -8.06
N LYS A 52 5.03 1.06 -9.24
CA LYS A 52 3.66 0.52 -9.37
C LYS A 52 3.51 -0.80 -8.64
N GLU A 53 4.49 -1.68 -8.75
CA GLU A 53 4.49 -2.98 -8.07
C GLU A 53 4.51 -2.81 -6.55
N LEU A 54 5.32 -1.90 -6.00
CA LEU A 54 5.32 -1.56 -4.57
C LEU A 54 3.94 -1.02 -4.12
N ALA A 55 3.35 -0.13 -4.90
CA ALA A 55 2.01 0.38 -4.63
C ALA A 55 0.95 -0.74 -4.68
N ILE A 56 1.04 -1.67 -5.64
CA ILE A 56 0.14 -2.84 -5.71
C ILE A 56 0.32 -3.76 -4.51
N GLN A 57 1.55 -3.98 -4.05
CA GLN A 57 1.80 -4.76 -2.83
C GLN A 57 1.16 -4.08 -1.61
N ASN A 58 1.27 -2.76 -1.51
CA ASN A 58 0.55 -2.02 -0.47
C ASN A 58 -0.97 -2.13 -0.58
N ALA A 59 -1.52 -2.13 -1.80
CA ALA A 59 -2.94 -2.35 -2.04
C ALA A 59 -3.39 -3.75 -1.57
N GLN A 60 -2.59 -4.79 -1.79
CA GLN A 60 -2.86 -6.15 -1.32
C GLN A 60 -2.89 -6.21 0.21
N ILE A 61 -1.94 -5.56 0.88
CA ILE A 61 -1.89 -5.46 2.35
C ILE A 61 -3.13 -4.73 2.86
N THR A 62 -3.44 -3.58 2.27
CA THR A 62 -4.62 -2.79 2.63
C THR A 62 -5.90 -3.61 2.43
N ALA A 63 -6.01 -4.38 1.36
CA ALA A 63 -7.15 -5.26 1.13
C ALA A 63 -7.23 -6.40 2.16
N ALA A 64 -6.09 -7.00 2.52
CA ALA A 64 -6.02 -8.07 3.53
C ALA A 64 -6.41 -7.56 4.93
N VAL A 65 -5.83 -6.45 5.38
CA VAL A 65 -6.13 -5.82 6.69
C VAL A 65 -7.60 -5.42 6.82
N ASN A 66 -8.23 -5.01 5.71
CA ASN A 66 -9.64 -4.62 5.67
C ASN A 66 -10.59 -5.77 5.30
N HIS A 67 -10.10 -7.02 5.27
CA HIS A 67 -10.87 -8.22 4.94
C HIS A 67 -11.67 -8.10 3.62
N SER A 68 -11.09 -7.41 2.62
CA SER A 68 -11.73 -7.19 1.34
C SER A 68 -12.12 -8.51 0.68
N GLN A 69 -13.35 -8.58 0.18
CA GLN A 69 -13.85 -9.74 -0.55
C GLN A 69 -13.72 -9.56 -2.07
N SER A 70 -13.36 -8.36 -2.52
CA SER A 70 -13.13 -8.07 -3.93
C SER A 70 -11.71 -8.51 -4.33
N PRO A 71 -11.53 -9.25 -5.43
CA PRO A 71 -10.20 -9.54 -5.97
C PRO A 71 -9.60 -8.35 -6.74
N GLN A 72 -10.36 -7.26 -6.88
CA GLN A 72 -9.90 -6.03 -7.55
C GLN A 72 -9.20 -5.13 -6.54
N LEU A 73 -8.19 -4.40 -7.01
CA LEU A 73 -7.50 -3.35 -6.26
C LEU A 73 -7.59 -2.03 -7.04
N PHE A 74 -7.31 -0.92 -6.38
CA PHE A 74 -7.12 0.37 -7.03
C PHE A 74 -5.67 0.80 -6.96
N LEU A 75 -5.18 1.31 -8.09
CA LEU A 75 -3.93 2.05 -8.17
C LEU A 75 -4.24 3.47 -8.61
N PHE A 76 -3.98 4.42 -7.73
CA PHE A 76 -4.10 5.86 -8.00
C PHE A 76 -2.74 6.42 -8.39
N SER A 77 -2.74 7.42 -9.27
CA SER A 77 -1.54 8.15 -9.64
C SER A 77 -1.81 9.64 -9.75
N ILE A 78 -0.80 10.43 -9.37
CA ILE A 78 -0.79 11.88 -9.53
C ILE A 78 0.54 12.32 -10.13
N ASP A 79 0.52 13.45 -10.83
CA ASP A 79 1.73 14.14 -11.27
C ASP A 79 2.10 15.22 -10.25
N ILE A 80 3.32 15.19 -9.73
CA ILE A 80 3.88 16.23 -8.86
C ILE A 80 5.12 16.88 -9.48
N ASP A 81 5.39 18.12 -9.06
CA ASP A 81 6.65 18.81 -9.33
C ASP A 81 7.76 18.16 -8.48
N GLU A 82 8.87 17.78 -9.11
CA GLU A 82 10.01 17.15 -8.42
C GLU A 82 10.62 18.03 -7.34
N SER A 83 10.48 19.36 -7.44
CA SER A 83 10.94 20.29 -6.40
C SER A 83 10.21 20.12 -5.06
N LEU A 84 9.05 19.45 -5.04
CA LEU A 84 8.26 19.16 -3.84
C LEU A 84 8.67 17.86 -3.16
N ILE A 85 9.53 17.03 -3.78
CA ILE A 85 9.89 15.71 -3.26
C ILE A 85 10.52 15.83 -1.87
N GLU A 86 11.50 16.71 -1.68
CA GLU A 86 12.15 16.88 -0.38
C GLU A 86 11.19 17.37 0.72
N GLU A 87 10.10 18.07 0.36
CA GLU A 87 9.07 18.50 1.31
C GLU A 87 8.18 17.34 1.76
N PHE A 88 7.94 16.38 0.87
CA PHE A 88 7.02 15.27 1.10
C PHE A 88 7.69 13.94 1.46
N LYS A 89 9.02 13.88 1.60
CA LYS A 89 9.70 12.64 1.99
C LYS A 89 9.18 12.11 3.32
N ASP A 90 8.88 10.81 3.32
CA ASP A 90 8.52 10.11 4.55
C ASP A 90 9.76 9.81 5.40
N TYR A 91 9.86 10.42 6.58
CA TYR A 91 10.95 10.16 7.55
C TYR A 91 10.50 9.29 8.73
N SER A 92 9.36 8.62 8.62
CA SER A 92 8.75 7.84 9.68
C SER A 92 9.58 6.60 10.07
N CYS A 93 10.32 6.01 9.13
CA CYS A 93 11.25 4.91 9.39
C CYS A 93 12.46 4.90 8.44
N GLU A 94 13.48 4.11 8.79
CA GLU A 94 14.73 4.02 8.02
C GLU A 94 14.47 3.50 6.60
N GLY A 95 14.96 4.23 5.59
CA GLY A 95 14.84 3.87 4.17
C GLY A 95 13.57 4.37 3.49
N MET A 96 12.50 4.64 4.25
CA MET A 96 11.19 5.04 3.71
C MET A 96 11.22 6.33 2.90
N SER A 97 12.10 7.27 3.27
CA SER A 97 12.27 8.54 2.57
C SER A 97 12.75 8.38 1.13
N ASN A 98 13.26 7.20 0.74
CA ASN A 98 13.70 6.90 -0.62
C ASN A 98 12.63 6.16 -1.43
N GLU A 99 11.56 5.69 -0.80
CA GLU A 99 10.54 4.83 -1.43
C GLU A 99 9.14 5.46 -1.41
N ALA A 100 8.85 6.30 -0.40
CA ALA A 100 7.53 6.86 -0.18
C ALA A 100 7.55 8.36 0.13
N LEU A 101 6.49 9.02 -0.30
CA LEU A 101 6.14 10.40 0.02
C LEU A 101 4.86 10.42 0.86
N GLU A 102 4.83 11.28 1.87
CA GLU A 102 3.64 11.67 2.63
C GLU A 102 3.02 12.92 2.00
N ILE A 103 2.00 12.73 1.16
CA ILE A 103 1.33 13.84 0.47
C ILE A 103 0.17 14.35 1.34
N PRO A 104 0.18 15.62 1.77
CA PRO A 104 -0.91 16.18 2.57
C PRO A 104 -2.24 16.11 1.81
N VAL A 105 -3.31 15.71 2.50
CA VAL A 105 -4.65 15.62 1.88
C VAL A 105 -5.12 16.98 1.34
N SER A 106 -4.68 18.09 1.95
CA SER A 106 -4.93 19.44 1.42
C SER A 106 -4.35 19.65 0.02
N PHE A 107 -3.19 19.08 -0.29
CA PHE A 107 -2.58 19.14 -1.62
C PHE A 107 -3.38 18.30 -2.63
N LEU A 108 -3.85 17.12 -2.20
CA LEU A 108 -4.59 16.18 -3.05
C LEU A 108 -5.96 16.74 -3.51
N LYS A 109 -6.60 17.62 -2.73
CA LYS A 109 -7.91 18.20 -3.07
C LYS A 109 -7.92 18.98 -4.38
N ASP A 110 -6.82 19.64 -4.70
CA ASP A 110 -6.68 20.47 -5.91
C ASP A 110 -5.89 19.75 -7.01
N THR A 111 -5.53 18.48 -6.80
CA THR A 111 -4.71 17.69 -7.71
C THR A 111 -5.56 16.82 -8.62
N LYS A 112 -5.20 16.75 -9.91
CA LYS A 112 -5.81 15.79 -10.84
C LYS A 112 -5.33 14.39 -10.48
N ILE A 113 -6.27 13.51 -10.16
CA ILE A 113 -6.01 12.11 -9.80
C ILE A 113 -6.43 11.21 -10.97
N ASP A 114 -5.49 10.42 -11.46
CA ASP A 114 -5.75 9.32 -12.39
C ASP A 114 -5.80 8.00 -11.62
N TYR A 115 -6.51 7.01 -12.14
CA TYR A 115 -6.60 5.70 -11.48
C TYR A 115 -6.78 4.57 -12.48
N GLU A 116 -6.36 3.37 -12.07
CA GLU A 116 -6.66 2.12 -12.75
C GLU A 116 -7.13 1.04 -11.77
N LYS A 117 -7.91 0.10 -12.30
CA LYS A 117 -8.28 -1.11 -11.57
C LYS A 117 -7.25 -2.18 -11.86
N VAL A 118 -6.72 -2.78 -10.80
CA VAL A 118 -5.75 -3.86 -10.89
C VAL A 118 -6.48 -5.17 -10.58
N GLU A 119 -6.41 -6.13 -11.51
CA GLU A 119 -7.10 -7.42 -11.41
C GLU A 119 -6.11 -8.57 -11.31
N GLY A 120 -6.52 -9.68 -10.67
CA GLY A 120 -5.70 -10.89 -10.60
C GLY A 120 -4.47 -10.79 -9.68
N ARG A 121 -4.32 -9.68 -8.96
CA ARG A 121 -3.20 -9.46 -8.01
C ARG A 121 -3.58 -9.73 -6.56
N PHE A 122 -4.86 -9.80 -6.21
CA PHE A 122 -5.32 -10.11 -4.86
C PHE A 122 -6.29 -11.29 -4.84
N ILE A 123 -6.04 -12.23 -3.93
CA ILE A 123 -6.90 -13.40 -3.71
C ILE A 123 -7.42 -13.31 -2.26
N PRO A 124 -8.70 -12.96 -2.04
CA PRO A 124 -9.26 -12.74 -0.70
C PRO A 124 -9.05 -13.90 0.27
N SER A 125 -9.17 -15.14 -0.20
CA SER A 125 -8.97 -16.34 0.62
C SER A 125 -7.52 -16.57 1.07
N MET A 126 -6.58 -15.76 0.58
CA MET A 126 -5.15 -15.83 0.93
C MET A 126 -4.67 -14.59 1.70
N SER A 127 -5.59 -13.80 2.27
CA SER A 127 -5.29 -12.56 3.02
C SER A 127 -4.14 -12.73 4.03
N LEU A 128 -4.10 -13.84 4.77
CA LEU A 128 -3.02 -14.14 5.73
C LEU A 128 -1.62 -14.17 5.10
N ALA A 129 -1.48 -14.64 3.85
CA ALA A 129 -0.19 -14.71 3.17
C ALA A 129 0.36 -13.32 2.85
N TYR A 130 -0.51 -12.35 2.57
CA TYR A 130 -0.12 -10.96 2.33
C TYR A 130 0.30 -10.24 3.62
N LEU A 131 -0.19 -10.68 4.78
CA LEU A 131 0.17 -10.14 6.09
C LEU A 131 1.44 -10.78 6.67
N ALA A 132 1.71 -12.05 6.36
CA ALA A 132 2.83 -12.82 6.89
C ALA A 132 4.22 -12.14 6.84
N PRO A 133 4.63 -11.43 5.77
CA PRO A 133 5.98 -10.83 5.74
C PRO A 133 6.11 -9.56 6.61
N LEU A 134 5.02 -9.07 7.19
CA LEU A 134 4.98 -7.75 7.82
C LEU A 134 5.31 -7.81 9.30
N SER A 135 5.91 -6.71 9.79
CA SER A 135 6.01 -6.48 11.23
C SER A 135 4.76 -5.75 11.71
N LYS A 136 4.12 -6.26 12.77
CA LYS A 136 2.98 -5.59 13.41
C LYS A 136 3.33 -4.17 13.87
N ASP A 137 4.60 -3.89 14.16
CA ASP A 137 5.05 -2.64 14.78
C ASP A 137 4.84 -1.41 13.87
N TYR A 138 4.57 -1.64 12.58
CA TYR A 138 4.35 -0.58 11.59
C TYR A 138 2.93 -0.59 11.01
N LEU A 139 2.09 -1.57 11.36
CA LEU A 139 0.77 -1.77 10.77
C LEU A 139 -0.34 -1.27 11.69
N ASN A 140 -1.30 -0.57 11.11
CA ASN A 140 -2.57 -0.32 11.79
C ASN A 140 -3.35 -1.63 11.90
N THR A 141 -3.33 -2.22 13.10
CA THR A 141 -3.91 -3.54 13.38
C THR A 141 -5.33 -3.49 13.95
N ALA A 142 -5.98 -2.31 13.95
CA ALA A 142 -7.28 -2.11 14.60
C ALA A 142 -8.39 -3.02 14.07
N SER A 143 -8.27 -3.50 12.84
CA SER A 143 -9.23 -4.40 12.19
C SER A 143 -8.83 -5.88 12.20
N LEU A 144 -7.67 -6.25 12.74
CA LEU A 144 -7.20 -7.63 12.67
C LEU A 144 -7.95 -8.58 13.61
N THR A 145 -8.12 -9.81 13.15
CA THR A 145 -8.57 -10.95 13.96
C THR A 145 -7.41 -11.52 14.79
N THR A 146 -7.73 -12.30 15.83
CA THR A 146 -6.71 -12.93 16.68
C THR A 146 -5.78 -13.86 15.89
N GLU A 147 -6.29 -14.54 14.86
CA GLU A 147 -5.50 -15.39 13.98
C GLU A 147 -4.51 -14.57 13.12
N GLU A 148 -4.93 -13.41 12.60
CA GLU A 148 -4.07 -12.51 11.82
C GLU A 148 -3.00 -11.88 12.70
N GLU A 149 -3.37 -11.45 13.92
CA GLU A 149 -2.41 -11.00 14.92
C GLU A 149 -1.37 -12.09 15.17
N TYR A 150 -1.79 -13.35 15.44
CA TYR A 150 -0.88 -14.46 15.71
C TYR A 150 0.16 -14.67 14.59
N VAL A 151 -0.27 -14.61 13.33
CA VAL A 151 0.65 -14.74 12.18
C VAL A 151 1.70 -13.63 12.18
N LEU A 152 1.33 -12.39 12.53
CA LEU A 152 2.29 -11.27 12.63
C LEU A 152 3.28 -11.40 13.81
N TYR A 153 2.98 -12.24 14.81
CA TYR A 153 3.85 -12.48 15.97
C TYR A 153 4.86 -13.62 15.76
N ASP A 154 4.53 -14.62 14.93
CA ASP A 154 5.27 -15.87 14.80
C ASP A 154 6.01 -15.96 13.46
N LYS A 155 7.24 -15.41 13.42
CA LYS A 155 8.08 -15.40 12.21
C LYS A 155 8.34 -16.79 11.62
N ASP A 156 8.36 -17.84 12.45
CA ASP A 156 8.57 -19.22 12.00
C ASP A 156 7.33 -19.77 11.27
N ALA A 157 6.12 -19.34 11.67
CA ALA A 157 4.88 -19.65 10.94
C ALA A 157 4.81 -18.94 9.57
N CYS A 158 5.39 -17.74 9.45
CA CYS A 158 5.45 -16.98 8.20
C CYS A 158 6.36 -17.61 7.15
N GLU A 159 7.50 -18.21 7.55
CA GLU A 159 8.37 -18.94 6.62
C GLU A 159 7.64 -20.14 5.99
N VAL A 160 6.86 -20.88 6.78
CA VAL A 160 6.07 -22.02 6.28
C VAL A 160 4.97 -21.57 5.32
N LEU A 161 4.26 -20.48 5.62
CA LEU A 161 3.24 -19.91 4.72
C LEU A 161 3.85 -19.37 3.42
N GLY A 162 5.02 -18.71 3.50
CA GLY A 162 5.78 -18.24 2.34
C GLY A 162 6.26 -19.40 1.45
N GLU A 163 6.70 -20.51 2.03
CA GLU A 163 7.05 -21.72 1.28
C GLU A 163 5.84 -22.37 0.59
N VAL A 164 4.70 -22.42 1.27
CA VAL A 164 3.44 -22.92 0.68
C VAL A 164 3.00 -22.01 -0.47
N TRP A 165 3.11 -20.69 -0.30
CA TRP A 165 2.81 -19.69 -1.32
C TRP A 165 3.67 -19.84 -2.58
N ALA A 166 4.99 -19.94 -2.43
CA ALA A 166 5.91 -20.12 -3.55
C ALA A 166 5.61 -21.41 -4.34
N ARG A 167 5.16 -22.47 -3.66
CA ARG A 167 4.74 -23.72 -4.31
C ARG A 167 3.39 -23.62 -5.01
N CYS A 168 2.45 -22.83 -4.48
CA CYS A 168 1.14 -22.62 -5.09
C CYS A 168 1.21 -21.74 -6.36
N LEU A 169 2.15 -20.80 -6.45
CA LEU A 169 2.35 -19.96 -7.64
C LEU A 169 3.20 -20.62 -8.74
N ALA A 170 4.01 -21.63 -8.41
CA ALA A 170 4.85 -22.36 -9.36
C ALA A 170 4.13 -23.53 -10.07
N GLY A 171 2.83 -23.69 -9.84
CA GLY A 171 1.99 -24.77 -10.39
C GLY A 171 1.22 -24.36 -11.65
#